data_AF-A0A0N4XBP4-F1
#
_entry.id   AF-A0A0N4XBP4-F1
#
_cell.length_a   1.000
_cell.length_b   1.000
_cell.length_c   1.000
_cell.angle_alpha   90.00
_cell.angle_beta   90.00
_cell.angle_gamma   90.00
#
_symmetry.space_group_name_H-M   'P 1'
#
loop_
_entity.id
_entity.type
_entity.pdbx_description
1 polymer ?
#
loop_
_entity_poly.entity_id
_entity_poly.type
_entity_poly.pdbx_seq_one_letter_code
_entity_poly.pdbx_strand_id
1 'polypeptide(L)'
;MLCPQLANFLSDLSDSEYPVDYFYRGEGSRRILKAIKDEDAFLTAQDLDDFETEHQYGLQSHAEDTTLCGPHPPSLFAVVQLAVNAMQRSNSTSVNIPLLSWDQSKLVADAIFDSDITKDVAKMTTGRAAKNLLQLLKDGHNPASKWESAEEGSFSVLVVDEKGDAASFGSSLGDKFGSRQFTNLGFFMNNAMGMFTYGSRPGSLESRNAPQAAKCPRTQMSPMIASKKGQVKFVAGGTDYVGLCRVVTDALLGSRTHASSSSPLLYRNEDGLELRSGEETLLSGY
;
A
#
# COMPACT_ATOMS: atom_id res chain seq x y z
N MET A 1 -25.59 -0.41 13.23
CA MET A 1 -24.98 -1.28 14.26
C MET A 1 -24.26 -0.36 15.24
N LEU A 2 -24.56 -0.43 16.52
CA LEU A 2 -23.84 0.36 17.54
C LEU A 2 -22.72 -0.51 18.12
N CYS A 3 -21.51 0.03 18.24
CA CYS A 3 -20.38 -0.62 18.91
C CYS A 3 -19.92 0.26 20.08
N PRO A 4 -20.59 0.19 21.26
CA PRO A 4 -20.26 1.06 22.39
C PRO A 4 -18.84 0.89 22.91
N GLN A 5 -18.29 -0.33 22.84
CA GLN A 5 -16.92 -0.63 23.26
C GLN A 5 -15.90 0.14 22.40
N LEU A 6 -16.10 0.14 21.08
CA LEU A 6 -15.26 0.89 20.16
C LEU A 6 -15.42 2.39 20.37
N ALA A 7 -16.66 2.87 20.52
CA ALA A 7 -16.93 4.28 20.77
C ALA A 7 -16.23 4.78 22.03
N ASN A 8 -16.31 4.01 23.13
CA ASN A 8 -15.62 4.35 24.37
C ASN A 8 -14.11 4.34 24.20
N PHE A 9 -13.54 3.31 23.55
CA PHE A 9 -12.09 3.24 23.33
C PHE A 9 -11.57 4.42 22.49
N LEU A 10 -12.30 4.79 21.42
CA LEU A 10 -11.95 5.93 20.58
C LEU A 10 -12.15 7.28 21.29
N SER A 11 -13.17 7.39 22.16
CA SER A 11 -13.38 8.59 22.97
C SER A 11 -12.24 8.77 23.97
N ASP A 12 -11.88 7.71 24.70
CA ASP A 12 -10.74 7.71 25.64
C ASP A 12 -9.42 8.08 24.94
N LEU A 13 -9.21 7.58 23.71
CA LEU A 13 -8.06 7.93 22.88
C LEU A 13 -8.08 9.42 22.49
N SER A 14 -9.23 9.92 22.05
CA SER A 14 -9.40 11.31 21.62
C SER A 14 -9.31 12.32 22.76
N ASP A 15 -9.77 11.95 23.96
CA ASP A 15 -9.78 12.79 25.16
C ASP A 15 -8.44 12.76 25.90
N SER A 16 -7.53 11.86 25.53
CA SER A 16 -6.20 11.77 26.14
C SER A 16 -5.34 12.98 25.80
N GLU A 17 -4.60 13.51 26.78
CA GLU A 17 -3.57 14.52 26.56
C GLU A 17 -2.44 14.01 25.65
N TYR A 18 -2.17 12.70 25.67
CA TYR A 18 -1.15 12.05 24.87
C TYR A 18 -1.74 10.84 24.11
N PRO A 19 -2.50 11.03 23.01
CA PRO A 19 -3.22 9.94 22.34
C PRO A 19 -2.32 8.81 21.83
N VAL A 20 -1.13 9.15 21.31
CA VAL A 20 -0.15 8.14 20.86
C VAL A 20 0.31 7.29 22.03
N ASP A 21 0.70 7.91 23.15
CA ASP A 21 1.12 7.17 24.34
C ASP A 21 -0.04 6.40 24.96
N TYR A 22 -1.27 6.93 24.96
CA TYR A 22 -2.44 6.17 25.38
C TYR A 22 -2.55 4.84 24.63
N PHE A 23 -2.39 4.87 23.30
CA PHE A 23 -2.51 3.68 22.46
C PHE A 23 -1.34 2.71 22.60
N TYR A 24 -0.10 3.19 22.59
CA TYR A 24 1.11 2.36 22.52
C TYR A 24 1.75 2.07 23.89
N ARG A 25 1.68 3.01 24.84
CA ARG A 25 2.46 2.98 26.10
C ARG A 25 1.61 3.10 27.37
N GLY A 26 0.31 3.29 27.22
CA GLY A 26 -0.59 3.74 28.28
C GLY A 26 -1.71 2.76 28.60
N GLU A 27 -2.86 3.32 28.98
CA GLU A 27 -4.05 2.55 29.34
C GLU A 27 -4.60 1.75 28.15
N GLY A 28 -4.56 2.34 26.95
CA GLY A 28 -4.98 1.71 25.71
C GLY A 28 -4.16 0.46 25.39
N SER A 29 -2.82 0.52 25.48
CA SER A 29 -1.96 -0.63 25.21
C SER A 29 -2.21 -1.79 26.19
N ARG A 30 -2.37 -1.50 27.48
CA ARG A 30 -2.73 -2.50 28.50
C ARG A 30 -4.06 -3.18 28.18
N ARG A 31 -5.06 -2.41 27.74
CA ARG A 31 -6.37 -2.92 27.34
C ARG A 31 -6.27 -3.80 26.09
N ILE A 32 -5.50 -3.38 25.08
CA ILE A 32 -5.24 -4.15 23.86
C ILE A 32 -4.60 -5.49 24.20
N LEU A 33 -3.50 -5.49 24.96
CA LEU A 33 -2.77 -6.69 25.35
C LEU A 33 -3.65 -7.65 26.14
N LYS A 34 -4.47 -7.12 27.06
CA LYS A 34 -5.44 -7.94 27.79
C LYS A 34 -6.49 -8.56 26.86
N ALA A 35 -6.92 -7.87 25.82
CA ALA A 35 -7.92 -8.37 24.88
C ALA A 35 -7.39 -9.48 23.95
N ILE A 36 -6.07 -9.55 23.73
CA ILE A 36 -5.44 -10.54 22.83
C ILE A 36 -4.76 -11.71 23.56
N LYS A 37 -4.43 -11.55 24.84
CA LYS A 37 -3.67 -12.54 25.63
C LYS A 37 -4.43 -13.86 25.84
N ASP A 38 -5.75 -13.87 25.68
CA ASP A 38 -6.56 -15.08 25.79
C ASP A 38 -6.42 -16.02 24.57
N GLU A 39 -5.62 -15.65 23.56
CA GLU A 39 -5.52 -16.38 22.26
C GLU A 39 -4.07 -16.72 21.82
N ASP A 40 -3.13 -16.98 22.74
CA ASP A 40 -1.72 -17.36 22.42
C ASP A 40 -0.98 -16.33 21.52
N ALA A 41 -1.27 -15.04 21.69
CA ALA A 41 -0.66 -13.97 20.89
C ALA A 41 0.83 -13.74 21.24
N PHE A 42 1.64 -13.48 20.20
CA PHE A 42 3.07 -13.16 20.33
C PHE A 42 3.35 -11.69 20.71
N LEU A 43 2.35 -10.82 20.67
CA LEU A 43 2.50 -9.39 20.90
C LEU A 43 2.68 -9.09 22.39
N THR A 44 3.76 -8.38 22.73
CA THR A 44 4.11 -7.98 24.10
C THR A 44 3.91 -6.49 24.32
N ALA A 45 4.01 -6.06 25.58
CA ALA A 45 4.03 -4.64 25.91
C ALA A 45 5.26 -3.93 25.31
N GLN A 46 6.39 -4.61 25.22
CA GLN A 46 7.60 -4.03 24.65
C GLN A 46 7.44 -3.81 23.15
N ASP A 47 6.79 -4.73 22.43
CA ASP A 47 6.53 -4.56 20.99
C ASP A 47 5.66 -3.32 20.69
N LEU A 48 4.72 -2.99 21.59
CA LEU A 48 3.92 -1.77 21.46
C LEU A 48 4.71 -0.52 21.86
N ASP A 49 5.54 -0.61 22.90
CA ASP A 49 6.36 0.51 23.40
C ASP A 49 7.45 0.93 22.42
N ASP A 50 8.08 -0.05 21.77
CA ASP A 50 9.16 0.13 20.78
C ASP A 50 8.65 0.62 19.41
N PHE A 51 7.34 0.59 19.16
CA PHE A 51 6.78 1.00 17.88
C PHE A 51 6.87 2.52 17.68
N GLU A 52 7.42 2.92 16.55
CA GLU A 52 7.49 4.31 16.11
C GLU A 52 7.08 4.44 14.65
N THR A 53 6.49 5.59 14.29
CA THR A 53 6.15 5.89 12.90
C THR A 53 7.35 6.48 12.18
N GLU A 54 7.66 5.97 10.99
CA GLU A 54 8.72 6.52 10.15
C GLU A 54 8.22 7.66 9.26
N HIS A 55 8.92 8.79 9.30
CA HIS A 55 8.68 9.93 8.42
C HIS A 55 9.83 10.07 7.42
N GLN A 56 9.52 9.92 6.13
CA GLN A 56 10.50 10.01 5.06
C GLN A 56 9.90 10.63 3.80
N TYR A 57 10.77 11.18 2.95
CA TYR A 57 10.37 11.60 1.61
C TYR A 57 9.87 10.40 0.81
N GLY A 58 8.83 10.61 0.01
CA GLY A 58 8.28 9.55 -0.83
C GLY A 58 9.28 9.09 -1.90
N LEU A 59 9.30 7.79 -2.17
CA LEU A 59 10.03 7.23 -3.29
C LEU A 59 9.46 7.81 -4.59
N GLN A 60 10.33 8.38 -5.41
CA GLN A 60 9.94 9.02 -6.66
C GLN A 60 10.18 8.11 -7.87
N SER A 61 9.22 8.08 -8.78
CA SER A 61 9.38 7.58 -10.14
C SER A 61 8.88 8.61 -11.15
N HIS A 62 9.48 8.62 -12.34
CA HIS A 62 9.19 9.60 -13.37
C HIS A 62 8.56 8.92 -14.59
N ALA A 63 7.29 9.24 -14.81
CA ALA A 63 6.47 8.81 -15.94
C ALA A 63 6.31 9.99 -16.90
N GLU A 64 7.25 10.12 -17.84
CA GLU A 64 7.41 11.31 -18.70
C GLU A 64 7.60 12.60 -17.88
N ASP A 65 6.64 13.53 -17.94
CA ASP A 65 6.65 14.80 -17.21
C ASP A 65 5.84 14.78 -15.91
N THR A 66 5.37 13.60 -15.51
CA THR A 66 4.64 13.36 -14.27
C THR A 66 5.53 12.60 -13.29
N THR A 67 5.68 13.13 -12.08
CA THR A 67 6.37 12.47 -10.97
C THR A 67 5.36 11.76 -10.09
N LEU A 68 5.55 10.46 -9.90
CA LEU A 68 4.77 9.62 -9.00
C LEU A 68 5.55 9.44 -7.69
N CYS A 69 4.95 9.82 -6.58
CA CYS A 69 5.53 9.72 -5.24
C CYS A 69 4.73 8.72 -4.40
N GLY A 70 5.40 7.83 -3.69
CA GLY A 70 4.75 6.83 -2.81
C GLY A 70 5.70 6.29 -1.74
N PRO A 71 5.29 5.24 -1.01
CA PRO A 71 6.07 4.70 0.09
C PRO A 71 7.35 3.99 -0.38
N HIS A 72 8.33 3.93 0.51
CA HIS A 72 9.49 3.05 0.42
C HIS A 72 9.10 1.59 0.77
N PRO A 73 10.00 0.61 0.55
CA PRO A 73 9.82 -0.74 1.08
C PRO A 73 9.50 -0.71 2.58
N PRO A 74 8.66 -1.62 3.10
CA PRO A 74 8.26 -2.91 2.51
C PRO A 74 7.05 -2.86 1.56
N SER A 75 6.58 -1.66 1.18
CA SER A 75 5.54 -1.51 0.15
C SER A 75 6.02 -1.92 -1.24
N LEU A 76 5.11 -2.53 -2.01
CA LEU A 76 5.31 -2.87 -3.42
C LEU A 76 5.16 -1.70 -4.40
N PHE A 77 5.06 -0.46 -3.91
CA PHE A 77 4.96 0.74 -4.74
C PHE A 77 5.99 0.77 -5.88
N ALA A 78 7.24 0.40 -5.64
CA ALA A 78 8.28 0.39 -6.68
C ALA A 78 8.03 -0.61 -7.82
N VAL A 79 7.37 -1.73 -7.52
CA VAL A 79 6.96 -2.74 -8.51
C VAL A 79 5.79 -2.20 -9.33
N VAL A 80 4.85 -1.49 -8.68
CA VAL A 80 3.78 -0.75 -9.38
C VAL A 80 4.40 0.27 -10.35
N GLN A 81 5.40 1.02 -9.91
CA GLN A 81 6.11 1.98 -10.77
C GLN A 81 6.79 1.31 -11.96
N LEU A 82 7.40 0.14 -11.78
CA LEU A 82 8.00 -0.62 -12.87
C LEU A 82 6.96 -0.99 -13.94
N ALA A 83 5.81 -1.53 -13.51
CA ALA A 83 4.72 -1.91 -14.40
C ALA A 83 4.13 -0.70 -15.12
N VAL A 84 3.76 0.36 -14.39
CA VAL A 84 3.19 1.61 -14.93
C VAL A 84 4.12 2.24 -15.97
N ASN A 85 5.42 2.33 -15.68
CA ASN A 85 6.38 2.87 -16.65
C ASN A 85 6.48 2.00 -17.91
N ALA A 86 6.43 0.68 -17.79
CA ALA A 86 6.44 -0.22 -18.94
C ALA A 86 5.15 -0.12 -19.76
N MET A 87 4.00 -0.04 -19.10
CA MET A 87 2.68 0.15 -19.71
C MET A 87 2.60 1.48 -20.47
N GLN A 88 3.00 2.59 -19.84
CA GLN A 88 3.07 3.91 -20.48
C GLN A 88 3.99 3.90 -21.70
N ARG A 89 5.21 3.36 -21.57
CA ARG A 89 6.21 3.29 -22.67
C ARG A 89 5.77 2.45 -23.85
N SER A 90 4.94 1.44 -23.62
CA SER A 90 4.42 0.57 -24.67
C SER A 90 3.03 0.99 -25.15
N ASN A 91 2.47 2.07 -24.58
CA ASN A 91 1.09 2.50 -24.80
C ASN A 91 0.09 1.33 -24.68
N SER A 92 0.25 0.52 -23.63
CA SER A 92 -0.47 -0.74 -23.45
C SER A 92 -0.99 -0.90 -22.03
N THR A 93 -2.26 -1.29 -21.92
CA THR A 93 -2.90 -1.64 -20.64
C THR A 93 -2.99 -3.15 -20.42
N SER A 94 -2.17 -3.94 -21.14
CA SER A 94 -2.17 -5.39 -21.04
C SER A 94 -1.81 -5.85 -19.63
N VAL A 95 -2.63 -6.74 -19.06
CA VAL A 95 -2.38 -7.34 -17.73
C VAL A 95 -1.11 -8.17 -17.68
N ASN A 96 -0.58 -8.62 -18.82
CA ASN A 96 0.67 -9.38 -18.83
C ASN A 96 1.87 -8.56 -18.35
N ILE A 97 1.85 -7.23 -18.51
CA ILE A 97 2.93 -6.35 -18.05
C ILE A 97 3.01 -6.35 -16.51
N PRO A 98 1.96 -5.96 -15.76
CA PRO A 98 2.00 -6.03 -14.31
C PRO A 98 2.25 -7.46 -13.83
N LEU A 99 1.61 -8.47 -14.41
CA LEU A 99 1.83 -9.86 -14.01
C LEU A 99 3.28 -10.32 -14.15
N LEU A 100 3.98 -9.94 -15.24
CA LEU A 100 5.40 -10.28 -15.40
C LEU A 100 6.28 -9.52 -14.42
N SER A 101 6.00 -8.24 -14.17
CA SER A 101 6.77 -7.44 -13.21
C SER A 101 6.61 -7.92 -11.76
N TRP A 102 5.56 -8.67 -11.45
CA TRP A 102 5.33 -9.22 -10.11
C TRP A 102 6.49 -10.08 -9.60
N ASP A 103 7.26 -10.72 -10.50
CA ASP A 103 8.45 -11.47 -10.13
C ASP A 103 9.52 -10.61 -9.41
N GLN A 104 9.48 -9.29 -9.59
CA GLN A 104 10.36 -8.35 -8.88
C GLN A 104 9.92 -8.13 -7.43
N SER A 105 8.69 -8.49 -7.05
CA SER A 105 8.21 -8.39 -5.67
C SER A 105 9.14 -9.12 -4.70
N LYS A 106 9.75 -10.23 -5.10
CA LYS A 106 10.71 -10.99 -4.26
C LYS A 106 11.93 -10.18 -3.80
N LEU A 107 12.26 -9.10 -4.51
CA LEU A 107 13.35 -8.20 -4.14
C LEU A 107 12.94 -7.13 -3.12
N VAL A 108 11.64 -7.01 -2.82
CA VAL A 108 11.08 -6.06 -1.87
C VAL A 108 10.83 -6.75 -0.53
N ALA A 109 11.37 -6.21 0.54
CA ALA A 109 11.05 -6.57 1.91
C ALA A 109 11.38 -5.37 2.80
N ASP A 110 11.39 -5.56 4.12
CA ASP A 110 11.86 -4.55 5.06
C ASP A 110 13.34 -4.21 4.83
N ALA A 111 13.61 -2.96 4.42
CA ALA A 111 14.94 -2.48 4.07
C ALA A 111 15.87 -2.29 5.28
N ILE A 112 15.32 -2.23 6.50
CA ILE A 112 16.12 -2.18 7.74
C ILE A 112 16.94 -3.46 7.89
N PHE A 113 16.40 -4.59 7.44
CA PHE A 113 17.02 -5.91 7.58
C PHE A 113 17.91 -6.30 6.38
N ASP A 114 17.81 -5.60 5.25
CA ASP A 114 18.69 -5.77 4.10
C ASP A 114 18.81 -4.45 3.31
N SER A 115 19.94 -3.77 3.49
CA SER A 115 20.20 -2.47 2.85
C SER A 115 20.28 -2.51 1.31
N ASP A 116 20.48 -3.69 0.70
CA ASP A 116 20.48 -3.82 -0.75
C ASP A 116 19.08 -3.71 -1.35
N ILE A 117 18.02 -3.92 -0.55
CA ILE A 117 16.63 -3.74 -0.97
C ILE A 117 16.40 -2.32 -1.50
N THR A 118 16.92 -1.30 -0.81
CA THR A 118 16.80 0.10 -1.25
C THR A 118 17.43 0.31 -2.63
N LYS A 119 18.57 -0.33 -2.90
CA LYS A 119 19.24 -0.24 -4.21
C LYS A 119 18.45 -0.97 -5.29
N ASP A 120 17.90 -2.15 -4.98
CA ASP A 120 17.11 -2.93 -5.93
C ASP A 120 15.81 -2.21 -6.30
N VAL A 121 15.13 -1.64 -5.32
CA VAL A 121 13.93 -0.81 -5.51
C VAL A 121 14.21 0.46 -6.29
N ALA A 122 15.32 1.15 -6.02
CA ALA A 122 15.74 2.30 -6.81
C ALA A 122 16.03 1.94 -8.28
N LYS A 123 16.54 0.73 -8.58
CA LYS A 123 16.71 0.27 -9.97
C LYS A 123 15.36 0.07 -10.67
N MET A 124 14.34 -0.45 -9.97
CA MET A 124 13.01 -0.71 -10.53
C MET A 124 12.31 0.55 -11.02
N THR A 125 12.52 1.69 -10.35
CA THR A 125 11.88 2.96 -10.73
C THR A 125 12.51 3.64 -11.95
N THR A 126 13.56 3.03 -12.55
CA THR A 126 14.26 3.59 -13.72
C THR A 126 13.62 3.20 -15.05
N GLY A 127 13.75 4.09 -16.04
CA GLY A 127 13.33 3.79 -17.42
C GLY A 127 14.06 2.59 -18.06
N ARG A 128 15.24 2.21 -17.56
CA ARG A 128 15.97 1.01 -18.02
C ARG A 128 15.28 -0.26 -17.57
N ALA A 129 14.83 -0.33 -16.32
CA ALA A 129 14.10 -1.49 -15.81
C ALA A 129 12.80 -1.74 -16.61
N ALA A 130 12.04 -0.67 -16.90
CA ALA A 130 10.85 -0.77 -17.73
C ALA A 130 11.14 -1.29 -19.15
N LYS A 131 12.24 -0.83 -19.78
CA LYS A 131 12.68 -1.36 -21.10
C LYS A 131 13.04 -2.83 -21.04
N ASN A 132 13.75 -3.26 -19.99
CA ASN A 132 14.13 -4.66 -19.81
C ASN A 132 12.89 -5.55 -19.64
N LEU A 133 11.90 -5.11 -18.85
CA LEU A 133 10.64 -5.83 -18.68
C LEU A 133 9.90 -6.01 -20.02
N LEU A 134 9.81 -4.95 -20.82
CA LEU A 134 9.20 -5.01 -22.15
C LEU A 134 9.98 -5.92 -23.10
N GLN A 135 11.30 -6.00 -22.96
CA GLN A 135 12.12 -6.94 -23.75
C GLN A 135 11.81 -8.38 -23.37
N LEU A 136 11.69 -8.71 -22.08
CA LEU A 136 11.32 -10.05 -21.63
C LEU A 136 9.97 -10.52 -22.24
N LEU A 137 8.97 -9.63 -22.27
CA LEU A 137 7.68 -9.91 -22.92
C LEU A 137 7.84 -10.18 -24.42
N LYS A 138 8.67 -9.40 -25.12
CA LYS A 138 8.96 -9.62 -26.55
C LYS A 138 9.68 -10.93 -26.81
N ASP A 139 10.53 -11.35 -25.87
CA ASP A 139 11.25 -12.63 -25.91
C ASP A 139 10.35 -13.82 -25.55
N GLY A 140 9.05 -13.60 -25.32
CA GLY A 140 8.07 -14.65 -25.05
C GLY A 140 8.05 -15.15 -23.60
N HIS A 141 8.66 -14.42 -22.67
CA HIS A 141 8.54 -14.75 -21.25
C HIS A 141 7.11 -14.50 -20.78
N ASN A 142 6.49 -15.55 -20.24
CA ASN A 142 5.17 -15.48 -19.66
C ASN A 142 5.26 -15.21 -18.16
N PRO A 143 4.30 -14.47 -17.57
CA PRO A 143 4.20 -14.33 -16.13
C PRO A 143 4.14 -15.70 -15.44
N ALA A 144 4.98 -15.91 -14.43
CA ALA A 144 4.92 -17.12 -13.61
C ALA A 144 3.68 -17.15 -12.71
N SER A 145 3.21 -15.97 -12.29
CA SER A 145 2.07 -15.81 -11.38
C SER A 145 0.74 -15.70 -12.11
N LYS A 146 -0.25 -16.48 -11.66
CA LYS A 146 -1.67 -16.19 -11.87
C LYS A 146 -2.12 -15.44 -10.62
N TRP A 147 -2.29 -14.12 -10.75
CA TRP A 147 -2.50 -13.19 -9.64
C TRP A 147 -3.55 -13.63 -8.61
N GLU A 148 -3.24 -13.39 -7.33
CA GLU A 148 -4.14 -13.56 -6.18
C GLU A 148 -4.70 -12.20 -5.72
N SER A 149 -5.92 -12.25 -5.19
CA SER A 149 -6.83 -11.13 -4.91
C SER A 149 -6.23 -9.96 -4.11
N ALA A 150 -6.81 -8.78 -4.30
CA ALA A 150 -6.64 -7.64 -3.41
C ALA A 150 -6.99 -7.99 -1.96
N GLU A 151 -6.35 -7.32 -1.00
CA GLU A 151 -6.69 -7.42 0.42
C GLU A 151 -8.13 -6.94 0.65
N GLU A 152 -9.06 -7.87 0.88
CA GLU A 152 -10.50 -7.56 0.95
C GLU A 152 -10.90 -6.81 2.23
N GLY A 153 -10.04 -6.79 3.26
CA GLY A 153 -10.21 -6.03 4.50
C GLY A 153 -9.50 -4.67 4.50
N SER A 154 -9.25 -4.11 3.31
CA SER A 154 -8.56 -2.84 3.12
C SER A 154 -9.49 -1.70 2.72
N PHE A 155 -9.04 -0.47 2.96
CA PHE A 155 -9.67 0.74 2.44
C PHE A 155 -8.62 1.76 2.04
N SER A 156 -9.03 2.73 1.23
CA SER A 156 -8.19 3.85 0.84
C SER A 156 -8.97 5.15 0.92
N VAL A 157 -8.30 6.21 1.36
CA VAL A 157 -8.83 7.57 1.47
C VAL A 157 -7.94 8.48 0.63
N LEU A 158 -8.56 9.16 -0.34
CA LEU A 158 -7.89 10.08 -1.26
C LEU A 158 -8.48 11.47 -1.05
N VAL A 159 -7.62 12.45 -0.78
CA VAL A 159 -8.02 13.83 -0.53
C VAL A 159 -7.20 14.75 -1.40
N VAL A 160 -7.87 15.72 -2.01
CA VAL A 160 -7.27 16.91 -2.60
C VAL A 160 -8.09 18.09 -2.13
N ASP A 161 -7.44 19.12 -1.60
CA ASP A 161 -8.14 20.33 -1.16
C ASP A 161 -8.09 21.45 -2.21
N GLU A 162 -8.80 22.53 -1.91
CA GLU A 162 -8.87 23.75 -2.73
C GLU A 162 -7.52 24.46 -2.90
N LYS A 163 -6.60 24.31 -1.94
CA LYS A 163 -5.24 24.89 -1.98
C LYS A 163 -4.27 24.04 -2.80
N GLY A 164 -4.65 22.80 -3.12
CA GLY A 164 -3.81 21.85 -3.84
C GLY A 164 -2.97 20.96 -2.95
N ASP A 165 -3.22 20.97 -1.64
CA ASP A 165 -2.70 19.95 -0.74
C ASP A 165 -3.41 18.63 -1.03
N ALA A 166 -2.68 17.52 -0.92
CA ALA A 166 -3.19 16.20 -1.25
C ALA A 166 -2.68 15.15 -0.27
N ALA A 167 -3.55 14.18 0.02
CA ALA A 167 -3.23 13.02 0.85
C ALA A 167 -3.73 11.74 0.18
N SER A 168 -2.87 10.72 0.14
CA SER A 168 -3.26 9.34 -0.17
C SER A 168 -2.96 8.47 1.05
N PHE A 169 -4.00 7.86 1.59
CA PHE A 169 -3.91 6.97 2.75
C PHE A 169 -4.54 5.62 2.41
N GLY A 170 -3.93 4.55 2.91
CA GLY A 170 -4.47 3.20 2.85
C GLY A 170 -4.22 2.49 4.17
N SER A 171 -5.20 1.72 4.62
CA SER A 171 -5.06 0.85 5.77
C SER A 171 -5.75 -0.48 5.49
N SER A 172 -5.29 -1.53 6.15
CA SER A 172 -5.76 -2.88 5.90
C SER A 172 -5.68 -3.75 7.14
N LEU A 173 -6.71 -4.58 7.29
CA LEU A 173 -6.66 -5.73 8.19
C LEU A 173 -6.06 -6.97 7.52
N GLY A 174 -5.80 -6.92 6.21
CA GLY A 174 -5.50 -8.06 5.33
C GLY A 174 -6.80 -8.65 4.78
N ASP A 175 -7.20 -9.81 5.31
CA ASP A 175 -8.48 -10.41 4.94
C ASP A 175 -9.68 -9.59 5.47
N LYS A 176 -10.90 -9.89 4.97
CA LYS A 176 -12.13 -9.41 5.63
C LYS A 176 -12.11 -9.81 7.10
N PHE A 177 -12.16 -8.80 7.98
CA PHE A 177 -12.06 -8.93 9.42
C PHE A 177 -10.71 -9.43 9.95
N GLY A 178 -9.64 -9.32 9.15
CA GLY A 178 -8.26 -9.65 9.52
C GLY A 178 -8.08 -11.07 10.02
N SER A 179 -7.47 -11.22 11.20
CA SER A 179 -7.30 -12.54 11.85
C SER A 179 -8.62 -13.14 12.37
N ARG A 180 -9.74 -12.42 12.23
CA ARG A 180 -11.08 -12.71 12.80
C ARG A 180 -11.11 -12.71 14.33
N GLN A 181 -10.03 -12.24 14.96
CA GLN A 181 -9.99 -11.95 16.39
C GLN A 181 -10.68 -10.61 16.65
N PHE A 182 -11.92 -10.67 17.14
CA PHE A 182 -12.68 -9.49 17.55
C PHE A 182 -12.44 -9.20 19.03
N THR A 183 -11.79 -8.08 19.33
CA THR A 183 -11.47 -7.71 20.71
C THR A 183 -12.73 -7.31 21.47
N ASN A 184 -12.72 -7.49 22.79
CA ASN A 184 -13.74 -6.90 23.67
C ASN A 184 -13.71 -5.35 23.70
N LEU A 185 -12.78 -4.73 22.98
CA LEU A 185 -12.69 -3.29 22.73
C LEU A 185 -13.45 -2.86 21.48
N GLY A 186 -14.00 -3.80 20.70
CA GLY A 186 -14.91 -3.50 19.59
C GLY A 186 -14.25 -3.37 18.21
N PHE A 187 -13.01 -3.83 18.04
CA PHE A 187 -12.33 -3.86 16.74
C PHE A 187 -11.62 -5.20 16.48
N PHE A 188 -11.40 -5.50 15.20
CA PHE A 188 -10.68 -6.68 14.74
C PHE A 188 -9.17 -6.46 14.72
N MET A 189 -8.40 -7.52 14.99
CA MET A 189 -6.96 -7.54 14.76
C MET A 189 -6.65 -7.87 13.30
N ASN A 190 -5.59 -7.27 12.75
CA ASN A 190 -5.13 -7.58 11.40
C ASN A 190 -4.45 -8.96 11.34
N ASN A 191 -4.22 -9.47 10.13
CA ASN A 191 -3.39 -10.65 9.87
C ASN A 191 -2.18 -10.35 8.97
N ALA A 192 -1.60 -9.14 9.10
CA ALA A 192 -0.52 -8.68 8.22
C ALA A 192 0.73 -9.58 8.23
N MET A 193 1.00 -10.30 9.33
CA MET A 193 2.09 -11.29 9.39
C MET A 193 1.94 -12.41 8.35
N GLY A 194 0.73 -12.68 7.86
CA GLY A 194 0.49 -13.62 6.77
C GLY A 194 1.19 -13.26 5.46
N MET A 195 1.60 -11.99 5.30
CA MET A 195 2.32 -11.50 4.12
C MET A 195 3.83 -11.78 4.15
N PHE A 196 4.36 -12.44 5.21
CA PHE A 196 5.71 -12.98 5.18
C PHE A 196 5.82 -14.20 4.26
N THR A 197 7.02 -14.42 3.72
CA THR A 197 7.34 -15.63 2.95
C THR A 197 7.70 -16.78 3.89
N TYR A 198 6.80 -17.73 4.07
CA TYR A 198 7.07 -18.94 4.85
C TYR A 198 7.75 -20.03 4.00
N GLY A 199 8.59 -20.85 4.62
CA GLY A 199 9.20 -22.02 3.96
C GLY A 199 10.25 -21.71 2.89
N SER A 200 10.69 -20.45 2.74
CA SER A 200 11.74 -20.07 1.80
C SER A 200 13.09 -20.69 2.18
N ARG A 201 13.91 -21.04 1.17
CA ARG A 201 15.28 -21.50 1.40
C ARG A 201 16.14 -20.35 1.95
N PRO A 202 16.88 -20.55 3.06
CA PRO A 202 17.80 -19.53 3.58
C PRO A 202 18.78 -19.04 2.51
N GLY A 203 18.90 -17.71 2.37
CA GLY A 203 19.77 -17.06 1.39
C GLY A 203 19.18 -16.94 -0.02
N SER A 204 17.96 -17.43 -0.27
CA SER A 204 17.24 -17.14 -1.52
C SER A 204 16.68 -15.72 -1.52
N LEU A 205 16.34 -15.17 -2.69
CA LEU A 205 15.72 -13.85 -2.80
C LEU A 205 14.40 -13.79 -2.04
N GLU A 206 13.61 -14.87 -2.09
CA GLU A 206 12.32 -15.01 -1.41
C GLU A 206 12.46 -14.94 0.11
N SER A 207 13.59 -15.43 0.65
CA SER A 207 13.89 -15.39 2.09
C SER A 207 14.14 -13.97 2.63
N ARG A 208 14.33 -12.97 1.76
CA ARG A 208 14.40 -11.56 2.17
C ARG A 208 13.13 -11.10 2.88
N ASN A 209 11.98 -11.70 2.59
CA ASN A 209 10.71 -11.44 3.27
C ASN A 209 10.31 -12.59 4.21
N ALA A 210 11.25 -13.41 4.68
CA ALA A 210 10.95 -14.40 5.71
C ALA A 210 10.66 -13.72 7.07
N PRO A 211 9.84 -14.34 7.94
CA PRO A 211 9.53 -13.80 9.27
C PRO A 211 10.80 -13.61 10.11
N GLN A 212 10.89 -12.46 10.78
CA GLN A 212 11.91 -12.15 11.77
C GLN A 212 11.32 -11.20 12.81
N ALA A 213 11.81 -11.25 14.05
CA ALA A 213 11.38 -10.33 15.10
C ALA A 213 11.58 -8.86 14.68
N ALA A 214 10.62 -8.00 15.04
CA ALA A 214 10.57 -6.57 14.71
C ALA A 214 10.57 -6.21 13.21
N LYS A 215 10.52 -7.20 12.31
CA LYS A 215 10.50 -6.96 10.86
C LYS A 215 9.09 -6.66 10.39
N CYS A 216 8.95 -5.72 9.46
CA CYS A 216 7.67 -5.50 8.78
C CYS A 216 7.50 -6.47 7.60
N PRO A 217 6.33 -7.11 7.45
CA PRO A 217 6.05 -7.90 6.26
C PRO A 217 5.85 -6.99 5.04
N ARG A 218 6.17 -7.53 3.86
CA ARG A 218 5.82 -6.91 2.57
C ARG A 218 4.33 -6.57 2.51
N THR A 219 3.99 -5.41 1.94
CA THR A 219 2.59 -5.00 1.74
C THR A 219 2.30 -4.61 0.29
N GLN A 220 1.08 -4.90 -0.17
CA GLN A 220 0.56 -4.45 -1.45
C GLN A 220 0.07 -2.99 -1.42
N MET A 221 -0.17 -2.44 -0.22
CA MET A 221 -0.62 -1.05 -0.04
C MET A 221 0.35 -0.10 -0.73
N SER A 222 -0.15 0.62 -1.74
CA SER A 222 0.66 1.52 -2.57
C SER A 222 -0.01 2.89 -2.73
N PRO A 223 -0.23 3.65 -1.63
CA PRO A 223 -0.72 5.02 -1.72
C PRO A 223 0.26 5.88 -2.51
N MET A 224 -0.25 6.73 -3.39
CA MET A 224 0.58 7.58 -4.22
C MET A 224 -0.06 8.89 -4.61
N ILE A 225 0.80 9.89 -4.84
CA ILE A 225 0.44 11.21 -5.34
C ILE A 225 1.21 11.43 -6.64
N ALA A 226 0.49 11.79 -7.70
CA ALA A 226 1.06 12.17 -8.98
C ALA A 226 1.11 13.68 -9.09
N SER A 227 2.26 14.22 -9.44
CA SER A 227 2.45 15.65 -9.66
C SER A 227 3.08 15.96 -11.01
N LYS A 228 2.72 17.09 -11.59
CA LYS A 228 3.27 17.61 -12.84
C LYS A 228 3.55 19.08 -12.67
N LYS A 229 4.80 19.51 -12.88
CA LYS A 229 5.25 20.89 -12.66
C LYS A 229 4.89 21.43 -11.26
N GLY A 230 5.01 20.59 -10.24
CA GLY A 230 4.71 20.95 -8.84
C GLY A 230 3.23 20.99 -8.47
N GLN A 231 2.32 20.67 -9.38
CA GLN A 231 0.87 20.61 -9.10
C GLN A 231 0.38 19.17 -9.06
N VAL A 232 -0.52 18.86 -8.14
CA VAL A 232 -1.15 17.54 -8.03
C VAL A 232 -2.02 17.29 -9.27
N LYS A 233 -1.75 16.20 -9.98
CA LYS A 233 -2.48 15.76 -11.17
C LYS A 233 -3.56 14.73 -10.80
N PHE A 234 -3.17 13.76 -9.98
CA PHE A 234 -4.10 12.77 -9.42
C PHE A 234 -3.52 12.16 -8.16
N VAL A 235 -4.40 11.55 -7.37
CA VAL A 235 -4.08 10.80 -6.15
C VAL A 235 -4.67 9.41 -6.31
N ALA A 236 -3.91 8.37 -5.96
CA ALA A 236 -4.35 6.99 -6.10
C ALA A 236 -3.86 6.16 -4.91
N GLY A 237 -4.46 4.99 -4.72
CA GLY A 237 -4.07 4.07 -3.66
C GLY A 237 -4.80 2.74 -3.80
N GLY A 238 -4.62 1.86 -2.82
CA GLY A 238 -5.24 0.54 -2.79
C GLY A 238 -4.24 -0.58 -2.67
N THR A 239 -4.78 -1.80 -2.69
CA THR A 239 -4.05 -3.07 -2.53
C THR A 239 -4.16 -3.97 -3.75
N ASP A 240 -5.05 -3.67 -4.70
CA ASP A 240 -5.15 -4.38 -5.98
C ASP A 240 -4.03 -3.94 -6.92
N TYR A 241 -2.93 -4.70 -6.92
CA TYR A 241 -1.75 -4.40 -7.72
C TYR A 241 -2.04 -4.21 -9.21
N VAL A 242 -2.80 -5.12 -9.83
CA VAL A 242 -3.08 -5.07 -11.28
C VAL A 242 -4.04 -3.92 -11.58
N GLY A 243 -5.09 -3.76 -10.77
CA GLY A 243 -6.04 -2.65 -10.86
C GLY A 243 -5.32 -1.29 -10.76
N LEU A 244 -4.43 -1.16 -9.79
CA LEU A 244 -3.68 0.06 -9.54
C LEU A 244 -2.72 0.39 -10.70
N CYS A 245 -2.02 -0.61 -11.24
CA CYS A 245 -1.17 -0.41 -12.42
C CYS A 245 -1.99 0.10 -13.62
N ARG A 246 -3.18 -0.45 -13.83
CA ARG A 246 -4.07 -0.06 -14.93
C ARG A 246 -4.62 1.34 -14.75
N VAL A 247 -5.21 1.65 -13.59
CA VAL A 247 -5.85 2.96 -13.36
C VAL A 247 -4.85 4.11 -13.44
N VAL A 248 -3.64 3.92 -12.89
CA VAL A 248 -2.56 4.90 -12.96
C VAL A 248 -2.09 5.08 -14.40
N THR A 249 -1.93 3.98 -15.16
CA THR A 249 -1.56 4.05 -16.58
C THR A 249 -2.63 4.78 -17.39
N ASP A 250 -3.91 4.46 -17.21
CA ASP A 250 -5.02 5.13 -17.91
C ASP A 250 -5.01 6.64 -17.63
N ALA A 251 -4.79 7.05 -16.38
CA ALA A 251 -4.69 8.45 -15.98
C ALA A 251 -3.46 9.17 -16.57
N LEU A 252 -2.34 8.46 -16.74
CA LEU A 252 -1.14 8.99 -17.40
C LEU A 252 -1.34 9.17 -18.90
N LEU A 253 -1.98 8.20 -19.57
CA LEU A 253 -2.24 8.21 -21.01
C LEU A 253 -3.42 9.11 -21.41
N GLY A 254 -4.20 9.61 -20.44
CA GLY A 254 -5.41 10.39 -20.72
C GLY A 254 -6.57 9.54 -21.26
N SER A 255 -6.51 8.23 -21.06
CA SER A 255 -7.54 7.27 -21.47
C SER A 255 -8.71 7.26 -20.47
N ARG A 256 -9.84 6.67 -20.88
CA ARG A 256 -10.94 6.36 -19.95
C ARG A 256 -10.45 5.36 -18.91
N THR A 257 -10.39 5.79 -17.66
CA THR A 257 -9.95 4.98 -16.52
C THR A 257 -11.03 3.98 -16.11
N HIS A 258 -10.62 2.74 -15.88
CA HIS A 258 -11.46 1.72 -15.27
C HIS A 258 -11.09 1.53 -13.79
N ALA A 259 -11.30 2.54 -12.94
CA ALA A 259 -10.99 2.40 -11.52
C ALA A 259 -12.09 1.61 -10.79
N SER A 260 -11.67 0.84 -9.79
CA SER A 260 -12.52 0.06 -8.89
C SER A 260 -12.41 0.59 -7.46
N SER A 261 -13.28 0.10 -6.57
CA SER A 261 -13.17 0.37 -5.13
C SER A 261 -11.84 -0.12 -4.52
N SER A 262 -11.22 -1.14 -5.11
CA SER A 262 -9.92 -1.69 -4.70
C SER A 262 -8.70 -0.93 -5.25
N SER A 263 -8.92 -0.01 -6.20
CA SER A 263 -7.89 0.84 -6.82
C SER A 263 -8.47 2.21 -7.15
N PRO A 264 -8.90 2.99 -6.14
CA PRO A 264 -9.49 4.30 -6.38
C PRO A 264 -8.45 5.28 -6.95
N LEU A 265 -8.94 6.22 -7.75
CA LEU A 265 -8.15 7.33 -8.27
C LEU A 265 -8.98 8.61 -8.27
N LEU A 266 -8.45 9.65 -7.65
CA LEU A 266 -9.02 10.99 -7.64
C LEU A 266 -8.21 11.86 -8.59
N TYR A 267 -8.82 12.29 -9.69
CA TYR A 267 -8.19 13.08 -10.74
C TYR A 267 -8.49 14.57 -10.54
N ARG A 268 -7.50 15.44 -10.75
CA ARG A 268 -7.70 16.90 -10.76
C ARG A 268 -7.61 17.39 -12.20
N ASN A 269 -8.70 17.96 -12.70
CA ASN A 269 -8.77 18.60 -14.01
C ASN A 269 -9.06 20.11 -13.85
N GLU A 270 -9.25 20.83 -14.97
CA GLU A 270 -9.57 22.26 -14.96
C GLU A 270 -10.96 22.55 -14.36
N ASP A 271 -11.87 21.59 -14.43
CA ASP A 271 -13.27 21.71 -13.97
C ASP A 271 -13.46 21.28 -12.50
N GLY A 272 -12.43 20.75 -11.84
CA GLY A 272 -12.45 20.34 -10.44
C GLY A 272 -11.87 18.95 -10.18
N LEU A 273 -12.45 18.26 -9.19
CA LEU A 273 -12.06 16.91 -8.80
C LEU A 273 -13.02 15.88 -9.40
N GLU A 274 -12.46 14.89 -10.06
CA GLU A 274 -13.19 13.78 -10.66
C GLU A 274 -12.75 12.49 -9.97
N LEU A 275 -13.63 11.91 -9.15
CA LEU A 275 -13.41 10.55 -8.67
C LEU A 275 -13.67 9.58 -9.81
N ARG A 276 -12.65 8.83 -10.20
CA ARG A 276 -12.73 7.94 -11.36
C ARG A 276 -13.05 6.49 -10.99
N SER A 277 -13.63 6.23 -9.81
CA SER A 277 -14.18 4.93 -9.44
C SER A 277 -15.50 4.68 -10.16
N GLY A 278 -15.70 3.46 -10.68
CA GLY A 278 -16.96 3.06 -11.31
C GLY A 278 -18.19 3.05 -10.37
N GLU A 279 -18.04 3.45 -9.11
CA GLU A 279 -19.12 3.65 -8.14
C GLU A 279 -19.11 5.12 -7.69
N GLU A 280 -20.22 5.83 -7.96
CA GLU A 280 -20.41 7.29 -7.72
C GLU A 280 -20.55 7.66 -6.23
N THR A 281 -20.46 6.72 -5.30
CA THR A 281 -20.87 6.89 -3.89
C THR A 281 -19.84 7.53 -2.96
N LEU A 282 -18.74 8.10 -3.46
CA LEU A 282 -17.58 8.49 -2.62
C LEU A 282 -17.13 9.96 -2.73
N LEU A 283 -17.91 10.84 -3.36
CA LEU A 283 -17.67 12.29 -3.30
C LEU A 283 -18.59 12.93 -2.24
N SER A 284 -18.14 12.99 -0.99
CA SER A 284 -18.71 13.92 -0.02
C SER A 284 -17.99 15.26 -0.13
N GLY A 285 -18.58 16.21 -0.86
CA GLY A 285 -18.17 17.61 -0.85
C GLY A 285 -18.89 18.36 0.28
N TYR A 286 -18.17 19.28 0.94
CA TYR A 286 -18.79 20.39 1.65
C TYR A 286 -19.10 21.53 0.67
#